data_AF-A0AB74B7A8-F1
#
_entry.id   AF-A0AB74B7A8-F1
#
_cell.length_a   1.000
_cell.length_b   1.000
_cell.length_c   1.000
_cell.angle_alpha   90.00
_cell.angle_beta   90.00
_cell.angle_gamma   90.00
#
_symmetry.space_group_name_H-M   'P 1'
#
loop_
_entity.id
_entity.type
_entity.pdbx_description
1 polymer ?
#
loop_
_entity_poly.entity_id
_entity_poly.type
_entity_poly.pdbx_seq_one_letter_code
_entity_poly.pdbx_strand_id
1 'polypeptide(L)'
;MEKLVVNEVEQNLRLQGQYFDVETGLHYNTFRYYDPEIGRFITQDPIGLEGGFNLYQYAHNPAAWIDPWGLSELLDLVNEAHALLDPTAQKLKTTALGMDSKGGLFIASSDKTVPKIQREWAQGKGINVVNGQGHAEKTIIKAGKGATNIDASRGVCLNCEHLMKEHGVKTDTHTTGKKSRKRLGGSTCSGI
;
A
#
# COMPACT_ATOMS: atom_id res chain seq x y z
N MET A 1 -48.47 -12.73 22.74
CA MET A 1 -47.31 -13.29 23.47
C MET A 1 -46.20 -13.49 22.46
N GLU A 2 -45.26 -12.56 22.36
CA GLU A 2 -44.02 -12.76 21.60
C GLU A 2 -43.09 -13.63 22.45
N LYS A 3 -42.76 -14.80 21.91
CA LYS A 3 -41.85 -15.76 22.54
C LYS A 3 -40.46 -15.48 21.97
N LEU A 4 -39.60 -14.79 22.73
CA LEU A 4 -38.18 -14.70 22.41
C LEU A 4 -37.52 -16.03 22.79
N VAL A 5 -37.05 -16.79 21.80
CA VAL A 5 -36.32 -18.04 22.00
C VAL A 5 -34.88 -17.66 22.35
N VAL A 6 -34.56 -17.68 23.64
CA VAL A 6 -33.26 -17.25 24.21
C VAL A 6 -32.17 -18.32 24.00
N ASN A 7 -31.94 -18.77 22.77
CA ASN A 7 -30.86 -19.73 22.46
C ASN A 7 -30.15 -19.51 21.13
N GLU A 8 -30.53 -18.51 20.34
CA GLU A 8 -29.77 -18.11 19.15
C GLU A 8 -29.14 -16.75 19.42
N VAL A 9 -27.80 -16.74 19.55
CA VAL A 9 -27.04 -15.49 19.60
C VAL A 9 -26.74 -15.12 18.15
N GLU A 10 -27.35 -14.03 17.67
CA GLU A 10 -27.03 -13.47 16.36
C GLU A 10 -25.57 -13.00 16.35
N GLN A 11 -24.69 -13.75 15.66
CA GLN A 11 -23.31 -13.35 15.44
C GLN A 11 -23.19 -12.71 14.06
N ASN A 12 -23.10 -11.38 14.02
CA ASN A 12 -22.99 -10.62 12.77
C ASN A 12 -21.55 -10.48 12.28
N LEU A 13 -20.55 -10.87 13.09
CA LEU A 13 -19.15 -10.87 12.66
C LEU A 13 -18.91 -12.01 11.65
N ARG A 14 -18.14 -11.72 10.59
CA ARG A 14 -17.76 -12.68 9.55
C ARG A 14 -16.24 -12.85 9.53
N LEU A 15 -15.61 -12.80 8.36
CA LEU A 15 -14.15 -12.74 8.27
C LEU A 15 -13.62 -11.46 8.94
N GLN A 16 -12.31 -11.41 9.22
CA GLN A 16 -11.71 -10.27 9.90
C GLN A 16 -11.98 -8.96 9.13
N GLY A 17 -12.66 -8.01 9.77
CA GLY A 17 -13.07 -6.74 9.16
C GLY A 17 -14.45 -6.72 8.50
N GLN A 18 -15.14 -7.87 8.41
CA GLN A 18 -16.46 -7.99 7.78
C GLN A 18 -17.61 -8.02 8.79
N TYR A 19 -18.69 -7.30 8.47
CA TYR A 19 -19.95 -7.32 9.19
C TYR A 19 -21.08 -7.83 8.29
N PHE A 20 -21.91 -8.73 8.79
CA PHE A 20 -23.06 -9.24 8.05
C PHE A 20 -24.20 -8.23 8.07
N ASP A 21 -24.65 -7.85 6.89
CA ASP A 21 -25.83 -7.02 6.71
C ASP A 21 -27.04 -7.93 6.42
N VAL A 22 -27.99 -7.97 7.36
CA VAL A 22 -29.18 -8.83 7.30
C VAL A 22 -30.14 -8.39 6.19
N GLU A 23 -30.18 -7.10 5.85
CA GLU A 23 -31.13 -6.57 4.85
C GLU A 23 -30.75 -6.99 3.44
N THR A 24 -29.45 -7.07 3.15
CA THR A 24 -28.91 -7.39 1.82
C THR A 24 -28.39 -8.81 1.71
N GLY A 25 -28.10 -9.48 2.84
CA GLY A 25 -27.42 -10.77 2.87
C GLY A 25 -25.93 -10.69 2.51
N LEU A 26 -25.40 -9.47 2.33
CA LEU A 26 -24.01 -9.23 1.95
C LEU A 26 -23.14 -8.95 3.18
N HIS A 27 -21.83 -9.06 2.99
CA HIS A 27 -20.86 -8.73 4.02
C HIS A 27 -20.33 -7.32 3.79
N TYR A 28 -20.63 -6.41 4.69
CA TYR A 28 -20.09 -5.06 4.68
C TYR A 28 -18.62 -5.08 5.10
N ASN A 29 -17.76 -4.59 4.21
CA ASN A 29 -16.40 -4.16 4.48
C ASN A 29 -16.38 -2.63 4.43
N THR A 30 -15.59 -1.98 5.26
CA THR A 30 -15.53 -0.52 5.49
C THR A 30 -15.94 0.38 4.32
N PHE A 31 -15.51 0.09 3.08
CA PHE A 31 -15.85 0.85 1.87
C PHE A 31 -16.60 0.06 0.77
N ARG A 32 -16.81 -1.26 0.92
CA ARG A 32 -17.38 -2.13 -0.14
C ARG A 32 -18.22 -3.28 0.44
N TYR A 33 -19.24 -3.71 -0.31
CA TYR A 33 -20.01 -4.91 0.01
C TYR A 33 -19.42 -6.15 -0.68
N TYR A 34 -19.17 -7.19 0.10
CA TYR A 34 -18.64 -8.48 -0.32
C TYR A 34 -19.76 -9.52 -0.39
N ASP A 35 -19.81 -10.24 -1.51
CA ASP A 35 -20.71 -11.36 -1.72
C ASP A 35 -19.99 -12.68 -1.37
N PRO A 36 -20.41 -13.38 -0.30
CA PRO A 36 -19.82 -14.65 0.09
C PRO A 36 -20.15 -15.81 -0.86
N GLU A 37 -21.25 -15.77 -1.62
CA GLU A 37 -21.61 -16.85 -2.56
C GLU A 37 -20.68 -16.87 -3.76
N ILE A 38 -20.32 -15.68 -4.26
CA ILE A 38 -19.47 -15.52 -5.45
C ILE A 38 -18.00 -15.30 -5.06
N GLY A 39 -17.73 -14.93 -3.81
CA GLY A 39 -16.39 -14.73 -3.27
C GLY A 39 -15.71 -13.43 -3.76
N ARG A 40 -16.48 -12.36 -3.99
CA ARG A 40 -15.98 -11.10 -4.56
C ARG A 40 -16.78 -9.89 -4.09
N PHE A 41 -16.23 -8.69 -4.25
CA PHE A 41 -16.99 -7.46 -4.05
C PHE A 41 -18.05 -7.29 -5.14
N ILE A 42 -19.20 -6.73 -4.79
CA ILE A 42 -20.28 -6.41 -5.74
C ILE A 42 -20.05 -5.07 -6.42
N THR A 43 -19.30 -4.18 -5.78
CA THR A 43 -18.94 -2.85 -6.30
C THR A 43 -17.51 -2.86 -6.80
N GLN A 44 -17.27 -2.08 -7.86
CA GLN A 44 -15.92 -1.84 -8.37
C GLN A 44 -15.09 -1.11 -7.32
N ASP A 45 -13.80 -1.44 -7.21
CA ASP A 45 -12.86 -0.71 -6.37
C ASP A 45 -12.87 0.81 -6.66
N PRO A 46 -13.13 1.67 -5.65
CA PRO A 46 -13.04 3.13 -5.78
C PRO A 46 -11.68 3.64 -6.28
N ILE A 47 -10.59 2.91 -6.05
CA ILE A 47 -9.26 3.26 -6.56
C ILE A 47 -9.08 2.87 -8.04
N GLY A 48 -10.06 2.16 -8.62
CA GLY A 48 -10.03 1.69 -10.00
C GLY A 48 -8.90 0.69 -10.24
N LEU A 49 -8.28 0.77 -11.42
CA LEU A 49 -7.24 -0.19 -11.88
C LEU A 49 -5.99 -0.22 -11.00
N GLU A 50 -5.84 0.73 -10.07
CA GLU A 50 -4.73 0.77 -9.10
C GLU A 50 -4.89 -0.28 -7.98
N GLY A 51 -6.07 -0.88 -7.83
CA GLY A 51 -6.35 -2.00 -6.93
C GLY A 51 -5.96 -3.37 -7.49
N GLY A 52 -5.39 -3.40 -8.69
CA GLY A 52 -5.06 -4.61 -9.44
C GLY A 52 -5.98 -4.81 -10.64
N PHE A 53 -5.68 -5.85 -11.44
CA PHE A 53 -6.44 -6.17 -12.64
C PHE A 53 -7.87 -6.64 -12.35
N ASN A 54 -8.10 -7.18 -11.15
CA ASN A 54 -9.41 -7.67 -10.73
C ASN A 54 -10.04 -6.73 -9.71
N LEU A 55 -10.80 -5.77 -10.22
CA LEU A 55 -11.45 -4.68 -9.48
C LEU A 55 -12.51 -5.14 -8.47
N TYR A 56 -12.88 -6.42 -8.49
CA TYR A 56 -13.87 -7.02 -7.62
C TYR A 56 -13.24 -8.01 -6.63
N GLN A 57 -11.92 -8.19 -6.65
CA GLN A 57 -11.26 -9.18 -5.80
C GLN A 57 -11.19 -8.74 -4.33
N TYR A 58 -11.43 -9.69 -3.42
CA TYR A 58 -11.32 -9.46 -1.98
C TYR A 58 -9.88 -9.42 -1.48
N ALA A 59 -9.14 -10.50 -1.68
CA ALA A 59 -7.72 -10.58 -1.41
C ALA A 59 -7.11 -11.62 -2.36
N HIS A 60 -5.82 -11.50 -2.66
CA HIS A 60 -5.12 -12.50 -3.46
C HIS A 60 -5.12 -13.88 -2.81
N ASN A 61 -5.03 -13.91 -1.47
CA ASN A 61 -5.16 -15.13 -0.67
C ASN A 61 -6.02 -14.86 0.58
N PRO A 62 -7.33 -15.13 0.55
CA PRO A 62 -8.25 -14.82 1.65
C PRO A 62 -7.99 -15.62 2.94
N ALA A 63 -7.16 -16.68 2.90
CA ALA A 63 -6.80 -17.46 4.08
C ALA A 63 -5.62 -16.84 4.87
N ALA A 64 -4.75 -16.10 4.19
CA ALA A 64 -3.55 -15.52 4.79
C ALA A 64 -3.61 -13.98 4.85
N TRP A 65 -4.33 -13.35 3.93
CA TRP A 65 -4.35 -11.91 3.74
C TRP A 65 -5.74 -11.38 4.09
N ILE A 66 -5.75 -10.30 4.85
CA ILE A 66 -6.95 -9.56 5.23
C ILE A 66 -6.86 -8.23 4.49
N ASP A 67 -7.93 -7.85 3.80
CA ASP A 67 -8.08 -6.52 3.19
C ASP A 67 -8.98 -5.68 4.10
N PRO A 68 -8.41 -4.92 5.07
CA PRO A 68 -9.20 -4.27 6.11
C PRO A 68 -10.03 -3.11 5.55
N TRP A 69 -9.58 -2.51 4.45
CA TRP A 69 -10.16 -1.29 3.89
C TRP A 69 -10.83 -1.54 2.54
N GLY A 70 -10.60 -2.65 1.86
CA GLY A 70 -11.17 -2.81 0.53
C GLY A 70 -10.46 -1.95 -0.51
N LEU A 71 -9.19 -1.53 -0.30
CA LEU A 71 -8.56 -0.47 -1.10
C LEU A 71 -7.02 -0.64 -1.13
N SER A 72 -6.50 -1.27 -2.19
CA SER A 72 -5.08 -1.32 -2.60
C SER A 72 -4.10 -2.28 -1.87
N GLU A 73 -3.40 -3.12 -2.64
CA GLU A 73 -2.32 -4.00 -2.17
C GLU A 73 -1.01 -3.22 -1.87
N LEU A 74 -0.77 -2.06 -2.48
CA LEU A 74 0.56 -1.43 -2.50
C LEU A 74 0.95 -0.81 -1.16
N LEU A 75 0.05 -0.03 -0.53
CA LEU A 75 0.32 0.60 0.77
C LEU A 75 0.44 -0.45 1.89
N ASP A 76 -0.35 -1.52 1.81
CA ASP A 76 -0.27 -2.64 2.77
C ASP A 76 1.07 -3.37 2.67
N LEU A 77 1.56 -3.61 1.45
CA LEU A 77 2.90 -4.15 1.23
C LEU A 77 4.00 -3.21 1.77
N VAL A 78 3.82 -1.89 1.67
CA VAL A 78 4.75 -0.91 2.25
C VAL A 78 4.77 -1.04 3.76
N ASN A 79 3.59 -1.14 4.37
CA ASN A 79 3.44 -1.28 5.82
C ASN A 79 4.04 -2.59 6.32
N GLU A 80 3.82 -3.71 5.61
CA GLU A 80 4.41 -5.01 5.92
C GLU A 80 5.94 -4.94 5.84
N ALA A 81 6.50 -4.39 4.76
CA ALA A 81 7.94 -4.23 4.61
C ALA A 81 8.54 -3.31 5.68
N HIS A 82 7.80 -2.30 6.11
CA HIS A 82 8.24 -1.36 7.15
C HIS A 82 8.21 -1.99 8.54
N ALA A 83 7.21 -2.84 8.83
CA ALA A 83 7.04 -3.54 10.11
C ALA A 83 8.19 -4.50 10.42
N LEU A 84 8.89 -5.02 9.40
CA LEU A 84 10.06 -5.89 9.57
C LEU A 84 11.28 -5.17 10.17
N LEU A 85 11.32 -3.85 10.16
CA LEU A 85 12.43 -3.09 10.73
C LEU A 85 12.29 -2.94 12.24
N ASP A 86 13.41 -2.81 12.95
CA ASP A 86 13.41 -2.48 14.39
C ASP A 86 12.67 -1.15 14.65
N PRO A 87 12.01 -0.96 15.80
CA PRO A 87 11.27 0.28 16.12
C PRO A 87 12.12 1.56 15.98
N THR A 88 13.43 1.49 16.27
CA THR A 88 14.38 2.59 16.06
C THR A 88 14.60 2.87 14.57
N ALA A 89 14.72 1.82 13.76
CA ALA A 89 14.86 1.94 12.31
C ALA A 89 13.54 2.42 11.66
N GLN A 90 12.38 2.00 12.17
CA GLN A 90 11.07 2.50 11.73
C GLN A 90 10.90 4.00 11.96
N LYS A 91 11.52 4.57 13.00
CA LYS A 91 11.53 6.03 13.29
C LYS A 91 12.54 6.83 12.47
N LEU A 92 13.57 6.19 11.92
CA LEU A 92 14.63 6.87 11.15
C LEU A 92 14.46 6.71 9.65
N LYS A 93 14.03 5.55 9.18
CA LYS A 93 14.02 5.17 7.76
C LYS A 93 12.63 5.24 7.16
N THR A 94 12.51 5.70 5.92
CA THR A 94 11.28 5.56 5.13
C THR A 94 11.50 4.44 4.12
N THR A 95 10.51 3.56 3.98
CA THR A 95 10.44 2.50 2.96
C THR A 95 9.43 2.94 1.91
N ALA A 96 9.75 2.79 0.63
CA ALA A 96 8.82 3.05 -0.46
C ALA A 96 8.76 1.85 -1.39
N LEU A 97 7.56 1.57 -1.91
CA LEU A 97 7.33 0.61 -2.97
C LEU A 97 6.79 1.34 -4.20
N GLY A 98 7.22 0.90 -5.37
CA GLY A 98 6.68 1.36 -6.64
C GLY A 98 6.19 0.18 -7.47
N MET A 99 5.14 0.42 -8.25
CA MET A 99 4.57 -0.54 -9.19
C MET A 99 4.68 0.01 -10.61
N ASP A 100 5.14 -0.80 -11.56
CA ASP A 100 5.09 -0.50 -13.01
C ASP A 100 3.74 -0.96 -13.60
N SER A 101 3.36 -0.38 -14.73
CA SER A 101 2.22 -0.73 -15.59
C SER A 101 2.07 -2.22 -15.90
N LYS A 102 3.16 -2.99 -15.81
CA LYS A 102 3.20 -4.45 -16.03
C LYS A 102 3.01 -5.29 -14.75
N GLY A 103 2.79 -4.64 -13.59
CA GLY A 103 2.71 -5.29 -12.28
C GLY A 103 4.08 -5.58 -11.64
N GLY A 104 5.17 -5.01 -12.17
CA GLY A 104 6.49 -5.16 -11.58
C GLY A 104 6.62 -4.32 -10.30
N LEU A 105 6.97 -4.94 -9.18
CA LEU A 105 7.15 -4.27 -7.90
C LEU A 105 8.63 -3.91 -7.64
N PHE A 106 8.85 -2.73 -7.05
CA PHE A 106 10.18 -2.21 -6.73
C PHE A 106 10.22 -1.67 -5.31
N ILE A 107 11.22 -2.07 -4.51
CA ILE A 107 11.42 -1.54 -3.15
C ILE A 107 12.64 -0.63 -3.08
N ALA A 108 12.48 0.50 -2.39
CA ALA A 108 13.58 1.40 -2.06
C ALA A 108 13.51 1.84 -0.59
N SER A 109 14.68 2.20 -0.06
CA SER A 109 14.81 2.75 1.30
C SER A 109 15.42 4.15 1.23
N SER A 110 15.24 4.92 2.31
CA SER A 110 15.89 6.22 2.49
C SER A 110 17.41 6.13 2.72
N ASP A 111 17.90 4.93 3.00
CA ASP A 111 19.32 4.64 3.11
C ASP A 111 19.90 4.27 1.74
N LYS A 112 21.23 4.39 1.62
CA LYS A 112 21.96 4.03 0.39
C LYS A 112 21.68 2.60 -0.08
N THR A 113 21.38 1.72 0.86
CA THR A 113 21.14 0.29 0.65
C THR A 113 19.91 -0.14 1.41
N VAL A 114 19.05 -0.93 0.75
CA VAL A 114 17.90 -1.54 1.41
C VAL A 114 18.38 -2.53 2.49
N PRO A 115 17.86 -2.43 3.74
CA PRO A 115 18.14 -3.37 4.83
C PRO A 115 18.04 -4.84 4.41
N LYS A 116 18.92 -5.68 4.96
CA LYS A 116 18.99 -7.12 4.60
C LYS A 116 17.64 -7.82 4.77
N ILE A 117 16.94 -7.57 5.87
CA ILE A 117 15.64 -8.17 6.18
C ILE A 117 14.58 -7.83 5.10
N GLN A 118 14.58 -6.59 4.61
CA GLN A 118 13.67 -6.15 3.56
C GLN A 118 14.06 -6.73 2.19
N ARG A 119 15.35 -6.99 1.95
CA ARG A 119 15.81 -7.65 0.72
C ARG A 119 15.40 -9.12 0.67
N GLU A 120 15.50 -9.83 1.79
CA GLU A 120 15.06 -11.23 1.89
C GLU A 120 13.55 -11.35 1.70
N TRP A 121 12.78 -10.47 2.36
CA TRP A 121 11.34 -10.36 2.15
C TRP A 121 10.98 -10.03 0.70
N ALA A 122 11.67 -9.07 0.09
CA ALA A 122 11.45 -8.69 -1.30
C ALA A 122 11.73 -9.85 -2.26
N GLN A 123 12.80 -10.61 -2.03
CA GLN A 123 13.12 -11.81 -2.83
C GLN A 123 12.03 -12.88 -2.71
N GLY A 124 11.48 -13.10 -1.51
CA GLY A 124 10.38 -14.04 -1.29
C GLY A 124 9.09 -13.66 -2.04
N LYS A 125 8.86 -12.38 -2.30
CA LYS A 125 7.69 -11.86 -3.03
C LYS A 125 7.96 -11.53 -4.50
N GLY A 126 9.18 -11.73 -5.00
CA GLY A 126 9.56 -11.36 -6.38
C GLY A 126 9.70 -9.86 -6.63
N ILE A 127 9.94 -9.07 -5.57
CA ILE A 127 10.07 -7.60 -5.63
C ILE A 127 11.52 -7.23 -5.94
N ASN A 128 11.70 -6.30 -6.88
CA ASN A 128 13.01 -5.85 -7.31
C ASN A 128 13.58 -4.77 -6.38
N VAL A 129 14.75 -5.02 -5.81
CA VAL A 129 15.42 -4.07 -4.91
C VAL A 129 16.12 -2.97 -5.70
N VAL A 130 15.86 -1.71 -5.34
CA VAL A 130 16.51 -0.54 -5.91
C VAL A 130 17.30 0.18 -4.82
N ASN A 131 18.61 0.30 -5.03
CA ASN A 131 19.51 1.02 -4.13
C ASN A 131 19.83 2.39 -4.71
N GLY A 132 19.87 3.41 -3.86
CA GLY A 132 20.18 4.77 -4.30
C GLY A 132 20.37 5.72 -3.12
N GLN A 133 20.96 6.88 -3.39
CA GLN A 133 21.17 7.91 -2.37
C GLN A 133 20.05 8.94 -2.44
N GLY A 134 19.32 9.11 -1.33
CA GLY A 134 18.31 10.16 -1.19
C GLY A 134 17.02 9.66 -0.57
N HIS A 135 15.94 10.35 -0.89
CA HIS A 135 14.58 9.95 -0.51
C HIS A 135 14.19 8.69 -1.29
N ALA A 136 13.49 7.75 -0.64
CA ALA A 136 13.17 6.45 -1.22
C ALA A 136 12.36 6.57 -2.53
N GLU A 137 11.42 7.50 -2.57
CA GLU A 137 10.56 7.82 -3.71
C GLU A 137 11.40 8.27 -4.92
N LYS A 138 12.39 9.14 -4.67
CA LYS A 138 13.29 9.63 -5.72
C LYS A 138 14.19 8.52 -6.27
N THR A 139 14.59 7.59 -5.42
CA THR A 139 15.42 6.45 -5.83
C THR A 139 14.68 5.57 -6.84
N ILE A 140 13.38 5.32 -6.63
CA ILE A 140 12.55 4.54 -7.55
C ILE A 140 12.41 5.26 -8.90
N ILE A 141 12.13 6.57 -8.88
CA ILE A 141 11.99 7.38 -10.12
C ILE A 141 13.32 7.41 -10.90
N LYS A 142 14.43 7.71 -10.21
CA LYS A 142 15.77 7.79 -10.84
C LYS A 142 16.26 6.46 -11.42
N ALA A 143 15.81 5.33 -10.88
CA ALA A 143 16.16 4.02 -11.42
C ALA A 143 15.54 3.75 -12.79
N GLY A 144 14.64 4.62 -13.29
CA GLY A 144 14.16 4.59 -14.67
C GLY A 144 13.30 3.36 -15.00
N LYS A 145 12.71 2.72 -13.97
CA LYS A 145 11.96 1.46 -14.13
C LYS A 145 10.48 1.63 -14.45
N GLY A 146 10.04 2.82 -14.89
CA GLY A 146 8.67 3.06 -15.35
C GLY A 146 7.58 2.92 -14.26
N ALA A 147 7.91 3.17 -12.99
CA ALA A 147 6.92 3.08 -11.92
C ALA A 147 5.77 4.07 -12.16
N THR A 148 4.54 3.57 -12.23
CA THR A 148 3.30 4.35 -12.43
C THR A 148 2.69 4.78 -11.11
N ASN A 149 2.82 3.96 -10.06
CA ASN A 149 2.38 4.29 -8.70
C ASN A 149 3.54 4.09 -7.72
N ILE A 150 3.71 5.00 -6.76
CA ILE A 150 4.72 4.91 -5.69
C ILE A 150 4.08 5.31 -4.37
N ASP A 151 4.18 4.42 -3.39
CA ASP A 151 3.74 4.69 -2.02
C ASP A 151 4.89 4.55 -1.02
N ALA A 152 4.80 5.32 0.07
CA ALA A 152 5.83 5.37 1.10
C ALA A 152 5.27 5.21 2.51
N SER A 153 6.08 4.69 3.43
CA SER A 153 5.68 4.52 4.83
C SER A 153 5.57 5.83 5.60
N ARG A 154 6.00 6.94 4.99
CA ARG A 154 5.90 8.30 5.54
C ARG A 154 5.44 9.25 4.45
N GLY A 155 4.85 10.35 4.88
CA GLY A 155 4.34 11.35 3.95
C GLY A 155 5.42 11.94 3.04
N VAL A 156 5.06 12.06 1.77
CA VAL A 156 5.96 12.46 0.68
C VAL A 156 6.36 13.92 0.83
N CYS A 157 7.59 14.24 0.46
CA CYS A 157 8.12 15.61 0.51
C CYS A 157 7.64 16.44 -0.69
N LEU A 158 7.51 17.78 -0.56
CA LEU A 158 7.08 18.65 -1.70
C LEU A 158 7.97 18.48 -2.95
N ASN A 159 9.28 18.36 -2.75
CA ASN A 159 10.24 18.17 -3.86
C ASN A 159 10.17 16.76 -4.49
N CYS A 160 9.51 15.82 -3.82
CA CYS A 160 9.33 14.44 -4.24
C CYS A 160 8.01 14.34 -4.99
N GLU A 161 6.96 14.95 -4.47
CA GLU A 161 5.65 15.08 -5.11
C GLU A 161 5.74 15.79 -6.47
N HIS A 162 6.49 16.90 -6.56
CA HIS A 162 6.72 17.57 -7.85
C HIS A 162 7.43 16.65 -8.85
N LEU A 163 8.45 15.91 -8.40
CA LEU A 163 9.19 14.98 -9.26
C LEU A 163 8.28 13.84 -9.75
N MET A 164 7.38 13.35 -8.89
CA MET A 164 6.37 12.35 -9.24
C MET A 164 5.41 12.91 -10.29
N LYS A 165 4.88 14.12 -10.10
CA LYS A 165 4.01 14.79 -11.08
C LYS A 165 4.68 15.01 -12.43
N GLU A 166 5.96 15.42 -12.45
CA GLU A 166 6.74 15.59 -13.69
C GLU A 166 6.89 14.27 -14.47
N HIS A 167 7.03 13.15 -13.75
CA HIS A 167 7.19 11.82 -14.35
C HIS A 167 5.85 11.08 -14.54
N GLY A 168 4.72 11.73 -14.25
CA GLY A 168 3.38 11.13 -14.36
C GLY A 168 3.12 10.01 -13.35
N VAL A 169 3.87 9.96 -12.25
CA VAL A 169 3.74 8.96 -11.20
C VAL A 169 2.72 9.42 -10.18
N LYS A 170 1.77 8.55 -9.84
CA LYS A 170 0.78 8.81 -8.80
C LYS A 170 1.29 8.31 -7.44
N THR A 171 0.69 8.82 -6.38
CA THR A 171 0.98 8.43 -5.00
C THR A 171 -0.26 8.64 -4.15
N ASP A 172 -0.61 7.63 -3.35
CA ASP A 172 -1.72 7.68 -2.40
C ASP A 172 -1.25 8.16 -1.02
N THR A 173 0.07 8.18 -0.81
CA THR A 173 0.68 8.73 0.39
C THR A 173 0.41 10.23 0.56
N HIS A 174 -0.07 10.63 1.75
CA HIS A 174 -0.26 12.04 2.08
C HIS A 174 1.04 12.86 1.96
N THR A 175 0.95 14.10 1.47
CA THR A 175 2.11 14.98 1.33
C THR A 175 2.36 15.76 2.63
N THR A 176 3.60 15.83 3.10
CA THR A 176 3.97 16.52 4.35
C THR A 176 3.99 18.05 4.27
N GLY A 177 3.82 18.64 3.07
CA GLY A 177 3.88 20.09 2.84
C GLY A 177 5.24 20.73 3.15
N LYS A 178 6.28 19.92 3.42
CA LYS A 178 7.64 20.38 3.75
C LYS A 178 8.61 20.09 2.62
N LYS A 179 9.46 21.07 2.29
CA LYS A 179 10.60 20.85 1.39
C LYS A 179 11.61 19.94 2.08
N SER A 180 12.29 19.10 1.28
CA SER A 180 13.37 18.24 1.79
C SER A 180 14.46 19.12 2.43
N ARG A 181 14.79 18.85 3.70
CA ARG A 181 16.00 19.41 4.31
C ARG A 181 17.18 18.78 3.57
N LYS A 182 17.97 19.59 2.85
CA LYS A 182 19.23 19.14 2.24
C LYS A 182 20.02 18.38 3.31
N ARG A 183 20.17 17.07 3.16
CA ARG A 183 21.21 16.33 3.89
C ARG A 183 22.53 16.88 3.35
N LEU A 184 23.38 17.41 4.22
CA LEU A 184 24.69 17.98 3.86
C LEU A 184 25.47 16.94 3.04
N GLY A 185 25.64 17.21 1.74
CA GLY A 185 26.29 16.34 0.75
C GLY A 185 25.56 16.39 -0.60
N GLY A 186 26.11 17.16 -1.56
CA GLY A 186 25.50 17.57 -2.84
C GLY A 186 24.86 16.46 -3.69
N SER A 187 23.91 16.76 -4.58
CA SER A 187 24.03 17.75 -5.66
C SER A 187 22.71 18.47 -5.97
N THR A 188 22.87 19.63 -6.60
CA THR A 188 21.93 20.66 -7.00
C THR A 188 20.65 20.18 -7.70
N CYS A 189 19.48 20.57 -7.19
CA CYS A 189 18.35 20.93 -8.03
C CYS A 189 18.44 22.45 -8.20
N SER A 190 19.14 22.91 -9.24
CA SER A 190 19.14 24.31 -9.64
C SER A 190 17.88 24.55 -10.45
N GLY A 191 17.03 25.43 -9.94
CA GLY A 191 16.01 26.06 -10.76
C GLY A 191 16.66 26.99 -11.78
N ILE A 192 16.10 26.98 -12.98
CA ILE A 192 15.94 28.17 -13.81
C ILE A 192 14.44 28.33 -13.97
#